data_AF-A0A5C8HPZ0-F1
#
_entry.id   AF-A0A5C8HPZ0-F1
#
_cell.length_a   1.000
_cell.length_b   1.000
_cell.length_c   1.000
_cell.angle_alpha   90.00
_cell.angle_beta   90.00
_cell.angle_gamma   90.00
#
_symmetry.space_group_name_H-M   'P 1'
#
loop_
_entity.id
_entity.type
_entity.pdbx_description
1 polymer ?
#
loop_
_entity_poly.entity_id
_entity_poly.type
_entity_poly.pdbx_seq_one_letter_code
_entity_poly.pdbx_strand_id
1 'polypeptide(L)'
;MSESNAPERYVSLAQVAELLDLEVDEVLRLVQEGQLRGARLGSPAQWRVAEASVGAYLDEQREESRRIALWNQSVNASFPELWGGTEGRRPR
;
A
#
# COMPACT_ATOMS: atom_id res chain seq x y z
N MET A 1 18.19 6.76 -25.88
CA MET A 1 16.79 6.31 -25.72
C MET A 1 16.85 4.79 -25.64
N SER A 2 17.12 4.25 -24.45
CA SER A 2 17.37 2.81 -24.30
C SER A 2 16.07 2.05 -24.16
N GLU A 3 16.02 0.94 -24.87
CA GLU A 3 14.87 0.08 -25.14
C GLU A 3 14.13 -0.37 -23.88
N SER A 4 12.82 -0.11 -23.82
CA SER A 4 11.92 -0.78 -22.87
C SER A 4 10.94 -1.64 -23.67
N ASN A 5 11.46 -2.61 -24.41
CA ASN A 5 10.68 -3.72 -24.97
C ASN A 5 11.17 -5.03 -24.34
N ALA A 6 11.36 -5.01 -23.02
CA ALA A 6 11.54 -6.25 -22.28
C ALA A 6 10.17 -6.94 -22.20
N PRO A 7 10.09 -8.26 -22.44
CA PRO A 7 8.84 -8.98 -22.32
C PRO A 7 8.29 -8.82 -20.90
N GLU A 8 6.98 -8.56 -20.79
CA GLU A 8 6.29 -8.43 -19.51
C GLU A 8 6.40 -9.75 -18.74
N ARG A 9 6.95 -9.68 -17.52
CA ARG A 9 7.10 -10.83 -16.64
C ARG A 9 5.86 -11.03 -15.79
N TYR A 10 5.48 -12.29 -15.63
CA TYR A 10 4.30 -12.72 -14.92
C TYR A 10 4.68 -13.66 -13.78
N VAL A 11 4.26 -13.32 -12.56
CA VAL A 11 4.53 -14.07 -11.33
C VAL A 11 3.25 -14.69 -10.77
N SER A 12 3.37 -15.73 -9.95
CA SER A 12 2.19 -16.36 -9.32
C SER A 12 1.66 -15.52 -8.17
N LEU A 13 0.38 -15.71 -7.80
CA LEU A 13 -0.20 -15.08 -6.61
C LEU A 13 0.59 -15.40 -5.34
N ALA A 14 1.01 -16.67 -5.17
CA ALA A 14 1.81 -17.09 -4.03
C ALA A 14 3.15 -16.34 -3.96
N GLN A 15 3.83 -16.14 -5.09
CA GLN A 15 5.09 -15.41 -5.09
C GLN A 15 4.91 -13.93 -4.74
N VAL A 16 3.80 -13.32 -5.15
CA VAL A 16 3.47 -11.93 -4.76
C VAL A 16 3.10 -11.85 -3.28
N ALA A 17 2.37 -12.84 -2.76
CA ALA A 17 2.02 -12.94 -1.35
C ALA A 17 3.28 -12.96 -0.47
N GLU A 18 4.25 -13.82 -0.80
CA GLU A 18 5.55 -13.86 -0.12
C GLU A 18 6.32 -12.55 -0.22
N LEU A 19 6.24 -11.84 -1.35
CA LEU A 19 6.96 -10.58 -1.54
C LEU A 19 6.37 -9.44 -0.70
N LEU A 20 5.05 -9.44 -0.53
CA LEU A 20 4.31 -8.39 0.16
C LEU A 20 4.03 -8.71 1.63
N ASP A 21 4.41 -9.89 2.11
CA ASP A 21 4.06 -10.42 3.44
C ASP A 21 2.53 -10.43 3.67
N LEU A 22 1.78 -10.85 2.64
CA LEU A 22 0.31 -10.93 2.63
C LEU A 22 -0.17 -12.36 2.44
N GLU A 23 -1.44 -12.63 2.74
CA GLU A 23 -2.05 -13.91 2.37
C GLU A 23 -2.36 -13.98 0.86
N VAL A 24 -2.37 -15.19 0.29
CA VAL A 24 -2.67 -15.41 -1.14
C VAL A 24 -4.08 -14.92 -1.50
N ASP A 25 -5.05 -15.10 -0.60
CA ASP A 25 -6.42 -14.60 -0.78
C ASP A 25 -6.49 -13.07 -0.78
N GLU A 26 -5.65 -12.39 0.00
CA GLU A 26 -5.54 -10.93 -0.03
C GLU A 26 -4.99 -10.45 -1.38
N VAL A 27 -3.93 -11.09 -1.89
CA VAL A 27 -3.40 -10.77 -3.23
C VAL A 27 -4.43 -11.03 -4.33
N LEU A 28 -5.20 -12.12 -4.21
CA LEU A 28 -6.29 -12.40 -5.14
C LEU A 28 -7.36 -11.30 -5.10
N ARG A 29 -7.68 -10.77 -3.92
CA ARG A 29 -8.59 -9.62 -3.79
C ARG A 29 -8.03 -8.38 -4.45
N LEU A 30 -6.76 -8.05 -4.25
CA LEU A 30 -6.11 -6.91 -4.92
C LEU A 30 -6.21 -7.00 -6.45
N VAL A 31 -6.11 -8.21 -7.01
CA VAL A 31 -6.32 -8.45 -8.44
C VAL A 31 -7.78 -8.25 -8.84
N GLN A 32 -8.73 -8.74 -8.05
CA GLN A 32 -10.17 -8.56 -8.32
C GLN A 32 -10.62 -7.10 -8.20
N GLU A 33 -10.05 -6.36 -7.25
CA GLU A 33 -10.29 -4.93 -7.01
C GLU A 33 -9.59 -4.04 -8.06
N GLY A 34 -8.77 -4.63 -8.94
CA GLY A 34 -8.07 -3.93 -10.02
C GLY A 34 -6.83 -3.16 -9.58
N GLN A 35 -6.40 -3.32 -8.32
CA GLN A 35 -5.17 -2.72 -7.79
C GLN A 35 -3.91 -3.43 -8.30
N LEU A 36 -4.00 -4.73 -8.57
CA LEU A 36 -2.94 -5.50 -9.23
C LEU A 36 -3.41 -6.01 -10.59
N ARG A 37 -2.60 -5.81 -11.65
CA ARG A 37 -2.90 -6.35 -12.97
C ARG A 37 -2.66 -7.86 -13.00
N GLY A 38 -3.74 -8.63 -13.03
CA GLY A 38 -3.72 -10.08 -13.14
C GLY A 38 -4.28 -10.60 -14.47
N ALA A 39 -3.72 -11.70 -14.96
CA ALA A 39 -4.21 -12.45 -16.12
C ALA A 39 -4.33 -13.95 -15.79
N ARG A 40 -5.34 -14.60 -16.35
CA ARG A 40 -5.49 -16.06 -16.31
C ARG A 40 -4.69 -16.66 -17.47
N LEU A 41 -3.59 -17.33 -17.15
CA LEU A 41 -2.67 -17.91 -18.14
C LEU A 41 -2.59 -19.44 -17.99
N GLY A 42 -2.42 -20.14 -19.12
CA GLY A 42 -2.19 -21.59 -19.17
C GLY A 42 -3.45 -22.46 -19.21
N SER A 43 -3.24 -23.78 -19.15
CA SER A 43 -4.29 -24.80 -19.04
C SER A 43 -3.86 -25.86 -18.01
N PRO A 44 -4.52 -25.95 -16.84
CA PRO A 44 -5.66 -25.14 -16.40
C PRO A 44 -5.28 -23.66 -16.16
N ALA A 45 -6.26 -22.77 -16.31
CA ALA A 45 -6.04 -21.34 -16.22
C ALA A 45 -5.65 -20.91 -14.79
N GLN A 46 -4.41 -20.46 -14.61
CA GLN A 46 -3.90 -19.99 -13.33
C GLN A 46 -3.77 -18.46 -13.33
N TRP A 47 -4.08 -17.84 -12.20
CA TRP A 47 -3.86 -16.41 -12.02
C TRP A 47 -2.35 -16.10 -11.99
N ARG A 48 -1.96 -15.09 -12.77
CA ARG A 48 -0.61 -14.55 -12.82
C ARG A 48 -0.68 -13.04 -12.77
N VAL A 49 0.20 -12.44 -11.98
CA VAL A 49 0.28 -10.99 -11.79
C VAL A 49 1.43 -10.44 -12.61
N ALA A 50 1.21 -9.34 -13.31
CA ALA A 50 2.28 -8.63 -14.00
C ALA A 50 3.26 -8.07 -12.95
N GLU A 51 4.53 -8.45 -13.03
CA GLU A 51 5.57 -8.07 -12.06
C GLU A 51 5.71 -6.54 -11.97
N ALA A 52 5.61 -5.85 -13.10
CA ALA A 52 5.63 -4.39 -13.16
C ALA A 52 4.48 -3.73 -12.39
N SER A 53 3.32 -4.39 -12.29
CA SER A 53 2.17 -3.88 -11.51
C SER A 53 2.43 -3.92 -10.01
N VAL A 54 3.20 -4.91 -9.53
CA VAL A 54 3.53 -5.03 -8.11
C VAL A 54 4.47 -3.89 -7.69
N GLY A 55 5.45 -3.57 -8.54
CA GLY A 55 6.33 -2.40 -8.33
C GLY A 55 5.55 -1.09 -8.26
N ALA A 56 4.64 -0.87 -9.21
CA ALA A 56 3.78 0.33 -9.23
C ALA A 56 2.89 0.44 -7.98
N TYR A 57 2.29 -0.68 -7.53
CA TYR A 57 1.49 -0.73 -6.31
C TYR A 57 2.29 -0.34 -5.07
N LEU A 58 3.52 -0.87 -4.94
CA LEU A 58 4.40 -0.54 -3.82
C LEU A 58 4.82 0.93 -3.81
N ASP A 59 5.04 1.54 -4.98
CA ASP A 59 5.37 2.96 -5.06
C ASP A 59 4.19 3.85 -4.65
N GLU A 60 2.96 3.47 -5.01
CA GLU A 60 1.74 4.15 -4.56
C GLU A 60 1.56 4.05 -3.03
N GLN A 61 1.74 2.86 -2.45
CA GLN A 61 1.65 2.66 -0.98
C GLN A 61 2.75 3.41 -0.20
N ARG A 62 3.94 3.57 -0.77
CA ARG A 62 5.02 4.38 -0.16
C ARG A 62 4.66 5.86 -0.12
N GLU A 63 4.03 6.37 -1.15
CA GLU A 63 3.59 7.77 -1.20
C GLU A 63 2.43 8.03 -0.21
N GLU A 64 1.52 7.06 -0.05
CA GLU A 64 0.49 7.11 1.00
C GLU A 64 1.11 7.11 2.40
N SER A 65 2.06 6.21 2.67
CA SER A 65 2.78 6.14 3.95
C SER A 65 3.54 7.43 4.26
N ARG A 66 4.16 8.05 3.24
CA ARG A 66 4.82 9.35 3.35
C ARG A 66 3.81 10.44 3.74
N ARG A 67 2.61 10.44 3.14
CA ARG A 67 1.56 11.42 3.42
C ARG A 67 1.01 11.29 4.84
N ILE A 68 0.80 10.06 5.31
CA ILE A 68 0.35 9.77 6.68
C ILE A 68 1.43 10.15 7.71
N ALA A 69 2.70 9.87 7.43
CA ALA A 69 3.81 10.26 8.30
C ALA A 69 3.93 11.79 8.45
N LEU A 70 3.75 12.53 7.36
CA LEU A 70 3.71 14.00 7.38
C LEU A 70 2.49 14.53 8.14
N TRP A 71 1.32 13.90 7.98
CA TRP A 71 0.12 14.28 8.71
C TRP A 71 0.25 14.01 10.22
N ASN A 72 0.79 12.86 10.64
CA ASN A 72 1.04 12.53 12.05
C ASN A 72 2.00 13.54 12.72
N GLN A 73 3.04 14.00 12.02
CA GLN A 73 3.93 15.03 12.55
C GLN A 73 3.23 16.38 12.69
N SER A 74 2.36 16.75 11.74
CA SER A 74 1.56 17.98 11.82
C SER A 74 0.54 17.94 12.95
N VAL A 75 -0.14 16.81 13.18
CA VAL A 75 -1.12 16.65 14.27
C VAL A 75 -0.46 16.72 15.64
N ASN A 76 0.73 16.15 15.82
CA ASN A 76 1.48 16.20 17.07
C ASN A 76 2.07 17.59 17.36
N ALA A 77 2.38 18.38 16.33
CA ALA A 77 2.95 19.72 16.49
C ALA A 77 1.90 20.83 16.72
N SER A 78 0.62 20.61 16.38
CA SER A 78 -0.34 21.71 16.24
C SER A 78 -1.21 22.05 17.45
N PHE A 79 -1.25 21.31 18.58
CA PHE A 79 -2.18 21.69 19.66
C PHE A 79 -1.73 21.45 21.11
N PRO A 80 -0.85 22.30 21.67
CA PRO A 80 -0.61 22.38 23.11
C PRO A 80 -1.71 23.13 23.89
N GLU A 81 -2.47 24.01 23.23
CA GLU A 81 -3.30 25.02 23.91
C GLU A 81 -4.75 24.59 24.19
N LEU A 82 -5.23 23.52 23.54
CA LEU A 82 -6.61 23.03 23.67
C LEU A 82 -6.86 22.19 24.94
N TRP A 83 -5.80 21.87 25.70
CA TRP A 83 -5.88 21.21 27.01
C TRP A 83 -5.69 22.18 28.19
N GLY A 84 -5.72 23.49 27.96
CA GLY A 84 -5.60 24.55 28.98
C GLY A 84 -6.81 24.68 29.92
N GLY A 85 -7.39 23.57 30.36
CA GLY A 85 -8.49 23.52 31.32
C GLY A 85 -8.06 22.82 32.58
N THR A 86 -7.55 23.56 33.56
CA THR A 86 -7.84 23.46 35.01
C THR A 86 -6.64 23.94 35.83
N GLU A 87 -6.57 25.25 36.12
CA GLU A 87 -5.81 25.69 37.29
C GLU A 87 -6.65 26.65 38.15
N GLY A 88 -7.36 26.01 39.08
CA GLY A 88 -7.45 26.40 40.49
C GLY A 88 -7.78 27.85 40.83
N ARG A 89 -9.00 28.09 41.30
CA ARG A 89 -9.20 28.95 42.48
C ARG A 89 -10.44 28.55 43.27
N ARG A 90 -10.23 27.99 44.47
CA ARG A 90 -11.25 27.78 45.50
C ARG A 90 -11.55 29.13 46.18
N PRO A 91 -12.80 29.57 46.33
CA PRO A 91 -13.13 30.67 47.23
C PRO A 91 -13.21 30.15 48.68
N ARG A 92 -12.62 30.90 49.61
CA ARG A 92 -12.89 30.81 51.05
C ARG A 92 -13.84 31.92 51.45
#